data_AF-A0A5E6N665-F1
#
_entry.id   AF-A0A5E6N665-F1
#
_cell.length_a   1.000
_cell.length_b   1.000
_cell.length_c   1.000
_cell.angle_alpha   90.00
_cell.angle_beta   90.00
_cell.angle_gamma   90.00
#
_symmetry.space_group_name_H-M   'P 1'
#
loop_
_entity.id
_entity.type
_entity.pdbx_description
1 polymer ?
#
loop_
_entity_poly.entity_id
_entity_poly.type
_entity_poly.pdbx_seq_one_letter_code
_entity_poly.pdbx_strand_id
1 'polypeptide(L)'
;MPLIIFIMKTIQRASNTLQRINYGNNSVRLTYADRNDTHTSYLAGSKLQQTKRLNNIITYANDNSIRTYDLEYQYYGTPKKSQLTSIQECTNNGRCLPKTKFSWNNEEASFGVNGKQWQSDLGGSDDWKNHPTHENGESSMLIDMNGDGLPDRVFNKNPK
;
A
#
# COMPACT_ATOMS: atom_id res chain seq x y z
N MET A 1 -30.11 -18.13 15.37
CA MET A 1 -28.77 -17.61 15.00
C MET A 1 -28.97 -16.44 14.05
N PRO A 2 -28.38 -15.25 14.29
CA PRO A 2 -28.54 -14.13 13.38
C PRO A 2 -27.72 -14.36 12.10
N LEU A 3 -28.37 -14.17 10.95
CA LEU A 3 -27.78 -14.30 9.62
C LEU A 3 -26.96 -13.04 9.31
N ILE A 4 -25.67 -13.19 8.98
CA ILE A 4 -24.84 -12.10 8.47
C ILE A 4 -24.99 -12.07 6.94
N ILE A 5 -25.48 -10.95 6.39
CA ILE A 5 -25.65 -10.79 4.94
C ILE A 5 -24.72 -9.68 4.45
N PHE A 6 -23.85 -10.00 3.50
CA PHE A 6 -23.02 -9.03 2.79
C PHE A 6 -23.70 -8.63 1.48
N ILE A 7 -23.89 -7.33 1.26
CA ILE A 7 -24.43 -6.80 0.01
C ILE A 7 -23.30 -6.07 -0.73
N MET A 8 -22.80 -6.70 -1.79
CA MET A 8 -21.98 -6.04 -2.81
C MET A 8 -22.89 -5.54 -3.92
N LYS A 9 -22.82 -4.25 -4.28
CA LYS A 9 -23.62 -3.68 -5.37
C LYS A 9 -22.71 -3.38 -6.58
N THR A 10 -23.02 -4.11 -7.66
CA THR A 10 -22.74 -3.87 -9.08
C THR A 10 -21.30 -3.64 -9.55
N ILE A 11 -20.87 -4.60 -10.36
CA ILE A 11 -19.72 -4.60 -11.26
C ILE A 11 -19.98 -3.56 -12.37
N GLN A 12 -19.38 -2.38 -12.25
CA GLN A 12 -18.96 -1.63 -13.43
C GLN A 12 -17.45 -1.74 -13.49
N ARG A 13 -16.96 -2.62 -14.37
CA ARG A 13 -15.52 -2.92 -14.60
C ARG A 13 -14.81 -3.54 -13.39
N ALA A 14 -15.00 -4.84 -13.14
CA ALA A 14 -14.17 -5.66 -12.24
C ALA A 14 -13.63 -4.98 -10.96
N SER A 15 -14.45 -4.11 -10.35
CA SER A 15 -14.16 -3.29 -9.18
C SER A 15 -15.27 -3.61 -8.19
N ASN A 16 -14.95 -4.44 -7.20
CA ASN A 16 -15.90 -4.85 -6.19
C ASN A 16 -15.73 -3.93 -4.97
N THR A 17 -16.77 -3.16 -4.66
CA THR A 17 -16.84 -2.38 -3.41
C THR A 17 -17.91 -2.97 -2.53
N LEU A 18 -17.57 -3.19 -1.26
CA LEU A 18 -18.53 -3.65 -0.25
C LEU A 18 -19.33 -2.45 0.22
N GLN A 19 -20.61 -2.38 -0.09
CA GLN A 19 -21.41 -1.21 0.25
C GLN A 19 -22.14 -1.35 1.58
N ARG A 20 -22.52 -2.58 1.94
CA ARG A 20 -23.32 -2.83 3.13
C ARG A 20 -23.08 -4.21 3.73
N ILE A 21 -23.03 -4.26 5.05
CA ILE A 21 -23.07 -5.48 5.87
C ILE A 21 -24.32 -5.37 6.75
N ASN A 22 -25.16 -6.40 6.76
CA ASN A 22 -26.36 -6.46 7.61
C ASN A 22 -26.20 -7.53 8.69
N TYR A 23 -26.69 -7.21 9.89
CA TYR A 23 -26.71 -8.11 11.03
C TYR A 23 -27.94 -7.84 11.90
N GLY A 24 -28.98 -8.68 11.74
CA GLY A 24 -30.28 -8.40 12.34
C GLY A 24 -30.81 -7.02 11.90
N ASN A 25 -31.20 -6.18 12.86
CA ASN A 25 -31.66 -4.80 12.59
C ASN A 25 -30.51 -3.78 12.51
N ASN A 26 -29.25 -4.23 12.57
CA ASN A 26 -28.08 -3.38 12.48
C ASN A 26 -27.48 -3.46 11.08
N SER A 27 -26.87 -2.36 10.62
CA SER A 27 -26.09 -2.38 9.37
C SER A 27 -24.85 -1.51 9.44
N VAL A 28 -23.82 -1.91 8.71
CA VAL A 28 -22.63 -1.11 8.43
C VAL A 28 -22.68 -0.75 6.96
N ARG A 29 -22.65 0.55 6.64
CA ARG A 29 -22.68 1.07 5.28
C ARG A 29 -21.36 1.76 4.99
N LEU A 30 -20.78 1.47 3.83
CA LEU A 30 -19.50 1.99 3.39
C LEU A 30 -19.71 2.82 2.13
N THR A 31 -19.22 4.05 2.12
CA THR A 31 -19.23 4.90 0.93
C THR A 31 -17.83 5.08 0.39
N TYR A 32 -17.72 5.29 -0.92
CA TYR A 32 -16.44 5.35 -1.60
C TYR A 32 -16.36 6.59 -2.47
N ALA A 33 -15.16 7.15 -2.58
CA ALA A 33 -14.81 8.23 -3.49
C ALA A 33 -13.88 7.73 -4.59
N ASP A 34 -13.80 8.46 -5.69
CA ASP A 34 -12.79 8.23 -6.72
C ASP A 34 -11.38 8.42 -6.15
N ARG A 35 -10.42 7.69 -6.73
CA ARG A 35 -9.01 7.82 -6.40
C ARG A 35 -8.21 8.13 -7.65
N ASN A 36 -7.18 8.96 -7.50
CA ASN A 36 -6.33 9.36 -8.63
C ASN A 36 -5.21 8.35 -8.90
N ASP A 37 -4.82 7.58 -7.88
CA ASP A 37 -3.84 6.48 -7.93
C ASP A 37 -4.51 5.14 -8.28
N THR A 38 -5.15 5.05 -9.45
CA THR A 38 -5.83 3.80 -9.85
C THR A 38 -4.82 2.69 -10.14
N HIS A 39 -5.08 1.49 -9.61
CA HIS A 39 -4.22 0.33 -9.83
C HIS A 39 -4.99 -0.77 -10.58
N THR A 40 -4.29 -1.48 -11.47
CA THR A 40 -4.82 -2.64 -12.19
C THR A 40 -3.94 -3.85 -11.88
N SER A 41 -4.56 -4.96 -11.47
CA SER A 41 -3.89 -6.25 -11.31
C SER A 41 -4.58 -7.30 -12.18
N TYR A 42 -3.92 -8.43 -12.36
CA TYR A 42 -4.48 -9.60 -13.03
C TYR A 42 -4.43 -10.79 -12.09
N LEU A 43 -5.55 -11.47 -11.92
CA LEU A 43 -5.66 -12.68 -11.11
C LEU A 43 -6.39 -13.75 -11.92
N ALA A 44 -5.78 -14.93 -12.06
CA ALA A 44 -6.31 -16.04 -12.88
C ALA A 44 -6.75 -15.59 -14.30
N GLY A 45 -5.94 -14.77 -14.96
CA GLY A 45 -6.22 -14.22 -16.29
C GLY A 45 -7.28 -13.11 -16.33
N SER A 46 -7.93 -12.80 -15.21
CA SER A 46 -8.95 -11.76 -15.11
C SER A 46 -8.36 -10.43 -14.65
N LYS A 47 -8.77 -9.33 -15.30
CA LYS A 47 -8.38 -7.97 -14.93
C LYS A 47 -9.16 -7.51 -13.69
N LEU A 48 -8.47 -7.01 -12.67
CA LEU A 48 -9.04 -6.37 -11.49
C LEU A 48 -8.59 -4.91 -11.44
N GLN A 49 -9.51 -3.99 -11.14
CA GLN A 49 -9.19 -2.57 -11.06
C GLN A 49 -9.64 -1.97 -9.74
N GLN A 50 -8.73 -1.25 -9.07
CA GLN A 50 -9.03 -0.46 -7.89
C GLN A 50 -9.13 1.01 -8.29
N THR A 51 -10.36 1.47 -8.51
CA THR A 51 -10.67 2.84 -8.96
C THR A 51 -11.27 3.72 -7.86
N LYS A 52 -11.63 3.12 -6.73
CA LYS A 52 -12.26 3.79 -5.60
C LYS A 52 -11.47 3.60 -4.32
N ARG A 53 -11.64 4.51 -3.37
CA ARG A 53 -11.13 4.42 -1.99
C ARG A 53 -12.27 4.69 -1.00
N LEU A 54 -12.17 4.11 0.19
CA LEU A 54 -13.20 4.26 1.23
C LEU A 54 -13.24 5.71 1.69
N ASN A 55 -14.43 6.30 1.71
CA ASN A 55 -14.64 7.70 2.09
C ASN A 55 -15.16 7.81 3.53
N ASN A 56 -16.22 7.05 3.85
CA ASN A 56 -16.71 6.94 5.21
C ASN A 56 -17.34 5.58 5.48
N ILE A 57 -17.51 5.29 6.77
CA ILE A 57 -18.27 4.14 7.29
C ILE A 57 -19.34 4.68 8.22
N ILE A 58 -20.59 4.24 8.02
CA ILE A 58 -21.70 4.62 8.89
C ILE A 58 -22.33 3.36 9.46
N THR A 59 -22.50 3.34 10.77
CA THR A 59 -23.17 2.26 11.49
C THR A 59 -24.60 2.66 11.81
N TYR A 60 -25.51 1.70 11.68
CA TYR A 60 -26.94 1.87 11.88
C TYR A 60 -27.48 0.82 12.84
N ALA A 61 -28.43 1.23 13.67
CA ALA A 61 -29.26 0.36 14.49
C ALA A 61 -30.73 0.71 14.28
N ASN A 62 -31.54 -0.28 13.88
CA ASN A 62 -32.93 -0.07 13.46
C ASN A 62 -33.05 1.09 12.45
N ASP A 63 -32.16 1.12 11.45
CA ASP A 63 -32.01 2.15 10.41
C ASP A 63 -31.71 3.59 10.90
N ASN A 64 -31.48 3.81 12.19
CA ASN A 64 -30.96 5.06 12.71
C ASN A 64 -29.43 5.05 12.67
N SER A 65 -28.80 6.07 12.11
CA SER A 65 -27.34 6.20 12.19
C SER A 65 -26.94 6.42 13.66
N ILE A 66 -25.90 5.71 14.10
CA ILE A 66 -25.41 5.77 15.48
C ILE A 66 -23.99 6.34 15.50
N ARG A 67 -23.13 5.87 14.59
CA ARG A 67 -21.75 6.35 14.45
C ARG A 67 -21.37 6.52 13.00
N THR A 68 -20.57 7.54 12.74
CA THR A 68 -19.90 7.80 11.46
C THR A 68 -18.40 7.81 11.69
N TYR A 69 -17.67 7.17 10.79
CA TYR A 69 -16.22 7.22 10.69
C TYR A 69 -15.85 7.90 9.39
N ASP A 70 -15.33 9.11 9.46
CA ASP A 70 -14.88 9.87 8.30
C ASP A 70 -13.38 9.69 8.10
N LEU A 71 -12.97 9.36 6.88
CA LEU A 71 -11.59 9.07 6.53
C LEU A 71 -11.01 10.21 5.70
N GLU A 72 -9.85 10.72 6.11
CA GLU A 72 -9.14 11.77 5.38
C GLU A 72 -7.86 11.22 4.75
N TYR A 73 -7.56 11.71 3.55
CA TYR A 73 -6.41 11.27 2.79
C TYR A 73 -5.61 12.46 2.28
N GLN A 74 -4.29 12.30 2.24
CA GLN A 74 -3.41 13.12 1.42
C GLN A 74 -3.07 12.39 0.11
N TYR A 75 -2.65 13.15 -0.90
CA TYR A 75 -2.19 12.62 -2.17
C TYR A 75 -0.73 13.05 -2.40
N TYR A 76 0.20 12.19 -1.98
CA TYR A 76 1.62 12.52 -1.88
C TYR A 76 2.50 11.34 -2.32
N GLY A 77 3.79 11.62 -2.61
CA GLY A 77 4.81 10.64 -2.96
C GLY A 77 5.19 10.65 -4.44
N THR A 78 6.21 9.87 -4.80
CA THR A 78 6.65 9.68 -6.19
C THR A 78 6.80 8.18 -6.46
N PRO A 79 5.85 7.54 -7.19
CA PRO A 79 4.60 8.11 -7.71
C PRO A 79 3.62 8.48 -6.58
N LYS A 80 2.72 9.43 -6.85
CA LYS A 80 1.72 9.88 -5.86
C LYS A 80 0.75 8.77 -5.49
N LYS A 81 0.45 8.64 -4.20
CA LYS A 81 -0.48 7.66 -3.64
C LYS A 81 -1.48 8.31 -2.70
N SER A 82 -2.69 7.75 -2.63
CA SER A 82 -3.67 8.10 -1.60
C SER A 82 -3.23 7.52 -0.26
N GLN A 83 -2.88 8.38 0.68
CA GLN A 83 -2.35 8.02 2.00
C GLN A 83 -3.36 8.46 3.07
N LEU A 84 -3.84 7.53 3.90
CA LEU A 84 -4.77 7.84 5.00
C LEU A 84 -4.07 8.71 6.04
N THR A 85 -4.60 9.89 6.33
CA THR A 85 -4.01 10.83 7.30
C THR A 85 -4.80 10.91 8.58
N SER A 86 -6.11 10.66 8.53
CA SER A 86 -6.91 10.61 9.75
C SER A 86 -8.17 9.76 9.62
N ILE A 87 -8.65 9.29 10.76
CA ILE A 87 -10.01 8.78 10.94
C ILE A 87 -10.65 9.58 12.06
N GLN A 88 -11.87 10.07 11.84
CA GLN A 88 -12.67 10.73 12.86
C GLN A 88 -13.93 9.93 13.16
N GLU A 89 -14.14 9.58 14.42
CA GLU A 89 -15.39 8.98 14.87
C GLU A 89 -16.34 10.06 15.40
N CYS A 90 -17.56 10.08 14.87
CA CYS A 90 -18.63 10.98 15.27
C CYS A 90 -19.90 10.21 15.62
N THR A 91 -20.62 10.72 16.60
CA THR A 91 -21.99 10.29 16.90
C THR A 91 -22.97 10.95 15.92
N ASN A 92 -24.18 10.40 15.83
CA ASN A 92 -25.26 10.95 15.01
C ASN A 92 -25.68 12.40 15.34
N ASN A 93 -25.37 12.88 16.55
CA ASN A 93 -25.61 14.25 16.99
C ASN A 93 -24.45 15.21 16.67
N GLY A 94 -23.49 14.80 15.83
CA GLY A 94 -22.35 15.62 15.42
C GLY A 94 -21.26 15.78 16.47
N ARG A 95 -21.34 15.08 17.61
CA ARG A 95 -20.24 15.05 18.60
C ARG A 95 -19.18 14.09 18.13
N CYS A 96 -17.98 14.60 17.90
CA CYS A 96 -16.86 13.82 17.40
C CYS A 96 -15.76 13.65 18.44
N LEU A 97 -15.13 12.48 18.43
CA LEU A 97 -13.87 12.25 19.12
C LEU A 97 -12.72 12.96 18.40
N PRO A 98 -11.60 13.23 19.09
CA PRO A 98 -10.38 13.68 18.45
C PRO A 98 -9.97 12.71 17.33
N LYS A 99 -9.47 13.26 16.23
CA LYS A 99 -9.01 12.47 15.08
C LYS A 99 -7.85 11.56 15.47
N THR A 100 -7.95 10.28 15.13
CA THR A 100 -6.80 9.38 15.11
C THR A 100 -5.97 9.74 13.87
N LYS A 101 -4.77 10.27 14.09
CA LYS A 101 -3.89 10.75 13.02
C LYS A 101 -2.85 9.70 12.65
N PHE A 102 -2.55 9.63 11.37
CA PHE A 102 -1.52 8.78 10.80
C PHE A 102 -0.49 9.65 10.09
N SER A 103 0.78 9.31 10.26
CA SER A 103 1.89 9.89 9.50
C SER A 103 2.49 8.83 8.57
N TRP A 104 3.08 9.30 7.48
CA TRP A 104 3.73 8.46 6.49
C TRP A 104 5.20 8.87 6.39
N ASN A 105 6.08 7.88 6.25
CA ASN A 105 7.49 8.11 5.94
C ASN A 105 7.61 8.46 4.47
N ASN A 106 7.35 9.72 4.20
CA ASN A 106 7.42 10.32 2.89
C ASN A 106 8.86 10.78 2.68
N GLU A 107 9.74 9.85 2.34
CA GLU A 107 11.05 10.23 1.82
C GLU A 107 10.83 10.85 0.44
N GLU A 108 11.28 12.10 0.27
CA GLU A 108 11.39 12.64 -1.07
C GLU A 108 12.39 11.77 -1.81
N ALA A 109 11.96 11.17 -2.92
CA ALA A 109 12.85 10.54 -3.87
C ALA A 109 13.71 11.63 -4.53
N SER A 110 14.65 12.14 -3.75
CA SER A 110 15.67 13.08 -4.15
C SER A 110 16.96 12.29 -4.22
N PHE A 111 17.74 12.53 -5.27
CA PHE A 111 19.15 12.18 -5.22
C PHE A 111 19.73 13.04 -4.11
N GLY A 112 19.95 12.44 -2.94
CA GLY A 112 20.48 13.18 -1.81
C GLY A 112 21.67 14.01 -2.30
N VAL A 113 21.63 15.31 -2.06
CA VAL A 113 22.82 16.17 -2.28
C VAL A 113 23.98 15.76 -1.36
N ASN A 114 23.68 14.93 -0.35
CA ASN A 114 24.59 14.12 0.46
C ASN A 114 24.37 12.61 0.23
N GLY A 115 24.02 12.22 -1.00
CA GLY A 115 23.82 10.83 -1.37
C GLY A 115 25.05 10.04 -0.96
N LYS A 116 24.85 8.80 -0.49
CA LYS A 116 25.94 7.86 -0.29
C LYS A 116 26.78 7.89 -1.57
N GLN A 117 27.97 8.48 -1.48
CA GLN A 117 28.92 8.52 -2.57
C GLN A 117 29.10 7.10 -3.09
N TRP A 118 29.40 6.94 -4.39
CA TRP A 118 29.79 5.64 -4.95
C TRP A 118 30.74 4.96 -3.96
N GLN A 119 30.29 3.86 -3.35
CA GLN A 119 31.06 3.20 -2.30
C GLN A 119 32.19 2.42 -2.99
N SER A 120 33.36 3.05 -3.06
CA SER A 120 34.55 2.51 -3.71
C SER A 120 35.28 1.47 -2.86
N ASP A 121 34.89 1.32 -1.58
CA ASP A 121 35.49 0.39 -0.64
C ASP A 121 34.40 -0.35 0.14
N LEU A 122 34.28 -1.65 -0.15
CA LEU A 122 33.42 -2.61 0.53
C LEU A 122 34.18 -3.40 1.62
N GLY A 123 35.44 -3.04 1.89
CA GLY A 123 36.28 -3.57 2.96
C GLY A 123 37.13 -4.79 2.57
N GLY A 124 38.36 -4.82 3.10
CA GLY A 124 39.36 -5.88 2.87
C GLY A 124 40.56 -5.38 2.04
N SER A 125 41.68 -6.08 2.12
CA SER A 125 42.90 -5.75 1.35
C SER A 125 42.76 -5.99 -0.16
N ASP A 126 41.76 -6.77 -0.56
CA ASP A 126 41.66 -7.32 -1.90
C ASP A 126 40.62 -6.55 -2.73
N ASP A 127 41.11 -5.86 -3.75
CA ASP A 127 40.37 -4.91 -4.57
C ASP A 127 39.22 -5.56 -5.35
N TRP A 128 39.26 -6.88 -5.59
CA TRP A 128 38.19 -7.61 -6.32
C TRP A 128 36.80 -7.47 -5.67
N LYS A 129 36.74 -7.22 -4.36
CA LYS A 129 35.48 -6.97 -3.66
C LYS A 129 34.79 -5.68 -4.11
N ASN A 130 35.58 -4.68 -4.52
CA ASN A 130 35.13 -3.37 -4.98
C ASN A 130 34.75 -3.36 -6.46
N HIS A 131 35.11 -4.41 -7.20
CA HIS A 131 34.76 -4.56 -8.61
C HIS A 131 33.46 -5.34 -8.77
N PRO A 132 32.40 -4.76 -9.37
CA PRO A 132 31.20 -5.50 -9.73
C PRO A 132 31.47 -6.53 -10.84
N THR A 133 32.70 -6.59 -11.38
CA THR A 133 33.07 -7.47 -12.50
C THR A 133 34.50 -7.96 -12.35
N HIS A 134 34.74 -9.25 -12.54
CA HIS A 134 36.08 -9.83 -12.68
C HIS A 134 36.44 -9.89 -14.17
N GLU A 135 37.59 -9.31 -14.57
CA GLU A 135 38.13 -9.26 -15.95
C GLU A 135 37.16 -8.71 -17.01
N ASN A 136 37.38 -7.46 -17.47
CA ASN A 136 36.68 -6.87 -18.63
C ASN A 136 35.14 -6.85 -18.61
N GLY A 137 34.51 -6.94 -17.44
CA GLY A 137 33.08 -6.64 -17.30
C GLY A 137 32.11 -7.84 -17.34
N GLU A 138 32.58 -9.09 -17.45
CA GLU A 138 31.72 -10.17 -17.97
C GLU A 138 31.23 -11.25 -16.97
N SER A 139 31.49 -11.16 -15.66
CA SER A 139 31.40 -12.35 -14.80
C SER A 139 30.74 -12.24 -13.42
N SER A 140 29.95 -11.19 -13.11
CA SER A 140 29.15 -11.19 -11.87
C SER A 140 27.72 -10.67 -12.04
N MET A 141 26.80 -11.21 -11.25
CA MET A 141 25.40 -10.77 -11.17
C MET A 141 24.96 -10.60 -9.71
N LEU A 142 23.99 -9.72 -9.49
CA LEU A 142 23.30 -9.56 -8.21
C LEU A 142 21.92 -10.23 -8.30
N ILE A 143 21.74 -11.35 -7.61
CA ILE A 143 20.54 -12.18 -7.62
C ILE A 143 20.33 -12.71 -6.21
N ASP A 144 19.11 -12.67 -5.68
CA ASP A 144 18.73 -13.37 -4.45
C ASP A 144 18.64 -14.88 -4.75
N MET A 145 19.71 -15.63 -4.44
CA MET A 145 19.81 -17.06 -4.75
C MET A 145 19.18 -17.94 -3.67
N ASN A 146 19.17 -17.47 -2.41
CA ASN A 146 18.72 -18.25 -1.27
C ASN A 146 17.29 -17.89 -0.81
N GLY A 147 16.70 -16.82 -1.34
CA GLY A 147 15.36 -16.34 -1.05
C GLY A 147 15.23 -15.55 0.25
N ASP A 148 16.31 -14.95 0.76
CA ASP A 148 16.29 -14.17 2.01
C ASP A 148 15.83 -12.70 1.82
N GLY A 149 15.58 -12.29 0.58
CA GLY A 149 15.15 -10.94 0.23
C GLY A 149 16.29 -9.94 0.08
N LEU A 150 17.55 -10.39 0.15
CA LEU A 150 18.74 -9.62 -0.17
C LEU A 150 19.40 -10.16 -1.45
N PRO A 151 19.92 -9.30 -2.33
CA PRO A 151 20.65 -9.77 -3.50
C PRO A 151 22.01 -10.36 -3.10
N ASP A 152 22.27 -11.60 -3.54
CA ASP A 152 23.59 -12.23 -3.44
C ASP A 152 24.47 -11.85 -4.62
N ARG A 153 25.78 -11.84 -4.41
CA ARG A 153 26.75 -11.71 -5.50
C ARG A 153 27.12 -13.08 -6.03
N VAL A 154 26.88 -13.29 -7.32
CA VAL A 154 27.07 -14.57 -8.00
C VAL A 154 28.14 -14.43 -9.07
N PHE A 155 29.10 -15.35 -9.09
CA PHE A 155 30.17 -15.41 -10.09
C PHE A 155 30.03 -16.67 -10.95
N ASN A 156 30.41 -16.58 -12.23
CA ASN A 156 30.45 -17.74 -13.13
C ASN A 156 31.62 -18.69 -12.85
N LYS A 157 32.64 -18.24 -12.09
CA LYS A 157 33.82 -19.00 -11.67
C LYS A 157 34.23 -18.54 -10.27
N ASN A 158 34.91 -19.41 -9.52
CA ASN A 158 35.50 -19.00 -8.25
C ASN A 158 36.53 -17.89 -8.51
N PRO A 159 36.38 -16.69 -7.92
CA PRO A 159 37.39 -15.65 -8.02
C PRO A 159 38.70 -16.18 -7.42
N LYS A 160 39.82 -15.90 -8.09
CA LYS A 160 41.16 -16.26 -7.62
C LYS A 160 41.68 -15.26 -6.61
#